data_AF-A0A7S1FHT4-F1
#
_entry.id   AF-A0A7S1FHT4-F1
#
_cell.length_a   1.000
_cell.length_b   1.000
_cell.length_c   1.000
_cell.angle_alpha   90.00
_cell.angle_beta   90.00
_cell.angle_gamma   90.00
#
_symmetry.space_group_name_H-M   'P 1'
#
loop_
_entity.id
_entity.type
_entity.pdbx_description
1 polymer ?
#
loop_
_entity_poly.entity_id
_entity_poly.type
_entity_poly.pdbx_seq_one_letter_code
_entity_poly.pdbx_strand_id
1 'polypeptide(L)'
;KRVLWMGAQSELELALRCCSHDSFGWFLLNVSMPEKKSFVDDVLEHLFFGFAVLVGMISAVFFFVGTVGYRGYGWLIEKFELAKSDPEDPRNLQQALKGWLFIFSVPLVLLAGFVHLLGSCGYVGYRRVAPALALEDYGLPEVTWISPVQSLKGIFFIVVILPCTLVMIIITGPVLLAYSVFQNMVYDIPCNKTVGMTLFSLGKAKLSKVRPDEETTTNPGSSGSMGSWMDAAEMDSWSVKLVSDARELRAIRNLLSTSDAKLLGVGRDVRVAGKHTTLDLVHVWRITKPLKRMVYDGQKAQVMNRILRVEDETKPIVTKLDQVADSLPLHYDSAVNEKILLHGTKADIVLSIMANGLNEKFCGGLFGRGVYLSEDAAKIDQYVVPDPGPKTDNSAITGLHEALYGAGKKLVHPGPVCYCFGVRVLLGLPLYTTDGKFNSHIPGESIWAVEEQELAAIPGTVPPIHYTSLIAEAGPGCKLQRHREFVVFHSDCTILEYLIAYRRV
;
A
#
# COMPACT_ATOMS: atom_id res chain seq x y z
N LYS A 1 40.31 -62.61 0.38
CA LYS A 1 38.85 -62.34 0.53
C LYS A 1 38.46 -61.45 -0.65
N ARG A 2 38.22 -62.03 -1.84
CA ARG A 2 36.91 -62.33 -2.45
C ARG A 2 36.04 -61.07 -2.69
N VAL A 3 35.83 -60.79 -4.00
CA VAL A 3 34.79 -59.99 -4.70
C VAL A 3 34.98 -58.46 -4.71
N LEU A 4 34.86 -57.74 -5.83
CA LEU A 4 35.27 -57.89 -7.23
C LEU A 4 35.12 -56.47 -7.82
N TRP A 5 36.14 -56.05 -8.56
CA TRP A 5 36.26 -54.80 -9.28
C TRP A 5 36.00 -55.13 -10.75
N MET A 6 34.93 -54.58 -11.34
CA MET A 6 34.60 -54.53 -12.78
C MET A 6 33.42 -53.55 -12.86
N GLY A 7 33.33 -52.55 -13.71
CA GLY A 7 34.21 -51.99 -14.72
C GLY A 7 33.48 -50.73 -15.23
N ALA A 8 34.24 -49.66 -15.48
CA ALA A 8 33.77 -48.53 -16.26
C ALA A 8 33.79 -48.90 -17.76
N GLN A 9 33.06 -48.11 -18.56
CA GLN A 9 33.04 -48.08 -20.03
C GLN A 9 32.14 -49.09 -20.74
N SER A 10 30.86 -48.76 -20.81
CA SER A 10 30.10 -48.63 -22.07
C SER A 10 28.66 -48.33 -21.66
N GLU A 11 28.09 -47.19 -22.05
CA GLU A 11 26.65 -46.85 -22.14
C GLU A 11 26.42 -45.32 -22.10
N LEU A 12 27.44 -44.50 -22.42
CA LEU A 12 27.26 -43.05 -22.67
C LEU A 12 27.23 -42.71 -24.17
N GLU A 13 27.11 -43.72 -25.04
CA GLU A 13 27.14 -43.54 -26.50
C GLU A 13 25.89 -44.05 -27.24
N LEU A 14 24.78 -44.30 -26.53
CA LEU A 14 23.53 -44.75 -27.16
C LEU A 14 22.28 -43.93 -26.83
N ALA A 15 22.43 -42.73 -26.24
CA ALA A 15 21.30 -41.84 -25.94
C ALA A 15 21.19 -40.63 -26.91
N LEU A 16 22.03 -40.54 -27.94
CA LEU A 16 22.09 -39.39 -28.85
C LEU A 16 21.76 -39.67 -30.33
N ARG A 17 21.19 -40.84 -30.66
CA ARG A 17 20.65 -41.09 -32.00
C ARG A 17 19.38 -41.95 -31.90
N CYS A 18 18.23 -41.28 -32.01
CA CYS A 18 17.09 -41.66 -32.86
C CYS A 18 15.87 -40.82 -32.47
N CYS A 19 15.80 -39.60 -33.01
CA CYS A 19 14.52 -39.01 -33.35
C CYS A 19 14.03 -39.70 -34.63
N SER A 20 12.96 -40.48 -34.55
CA SER A 20 12.06 -40.68 -35.68
C SER A 20 10.65 -40.94 -35.19
N HIS A 21 9.72 -40.32 -35.90
CA HIS A 21 8.27 -40.50 -35.84
C HIS A 21 7.83 -41.97 -35.74
N ASP A 22 6.61 -42.14 -35.22
CA ASP A 22 5.80 -43.35 -35.18
C ASP A 22 6.04 -44.27 -33.98
N SER A 23 5.31 -44.00 -32.88
CA SER A 23 4.72 -45.02 -31.97
C SER A 23 3.97 -44.33 -30.82
N PHE A 24 2.82 -43.70 -31.10
CA PHE A 24 1.89 -43.27 -30.04
C PHE A 24 0.44 -43.68 -30.33
N GLY A 25 0.28 -44.80 -31.04
CA GLY A 25 -0.97 -45.50 -31.17
C GLY A 25 -0.65 -46.97 -31.23
N TRP A 26 -0.83 -47.71 -30.13
CA TRP A 26 -1.13 -49.15 -30.08
C TRP A 26 -1.17 -49.72 -28.64
N PHE A 27 -1.71 -48.98 -27.66
CA PHE A 27 -1.94 -49.55 -26.31
C PHE A 27 -3.31 -49.19 -25.73
N LEU A 28 -4.37 -49.38 -26.51
CA LEU A 28 -5.74 -49.49 -26.02
C LEU A 28 -6.47 -50.50 -26.92
N LEU A 29 -6.44 -51.78 -26.58
CA LEU A 29 -7.47 -52.81 -26.87
C LEU A 29 -6.91 -54.21 -26.55
N ASN A 30 -7.22 -54.70 -25.35
CA ASN A 30 -7.69 -56.08 -25.07
C ASN A 30 -7.40 -56.42 -23.60
N VAL A 31 -8.39 -56.17 -22.73
CA VAL A 31 -8.52 -56.90 -21.49
C VAL A 31 -9.97 -57.37 -21.41
N SER A 32 -10.14 -58.69 -21.48
CA SER A 32 -11.40 -59.37 -21.25
C SER A 32 -11.76 -59.30 -19.76
N MET A 33 -12.99 -58.89 -19.46
CA MET A 33 -13.51 -58.70 -18.09
C MET A 33 -13.86 -60.03 -17.42
N PRO A 34 -13.64 -60.13 -16.10
CA PRO A 34 -14.69 -60.70 -15.25
C PRO A 34 -15.02 -59.85 -14.00
N GLU A 35 -16.32 -59.91 -13.68
CA GLU A 35 -17.07 -59.70 -12.42
C GLU A 35 -16.77 -58.52 -11.48
N LYS A 36 -17.79 -57.64 -11.39
CA LYS A 36 -18.09 -56.63 -10.36
C LYS A 36 -16.89 -55.82 -9.84
N LYS A 37 -16.50 -54.82 -10.62
CA LYS A 37 -15.73 -53.67 -10.11
C LYS A 37 -16.47 -53.02 -8.94
N SER A 38 -15.74 -52.72 -7.89
CA SER A 38 -16.30 -51.98 -6.77
C SER A 38 -16.57 -50.53 -7.20
N PHE A 39 -17.54 -49.87 -6.59
CA PHE A 39 -17.82 -48.45 -6.82
C PHE A 39 -16.56 -47.57 -6.65
N VAL A 40 -15.62 -48.00 -5.81
CA VAL A 40 -14.35 -47.32 -5.58
C VAL A 40 -13.44 -47.38 -6.81
N ASP A 41 -13.43 -48.50 -7.54
CA ASP A 41 -12.60 -48.67 -8.74
C ASP A 41 -13.08 -47.77 -9.88
N ASP A 42 -14.41 -47.64 -10.06
CA ASP A 42 -14.99 -46.73 -11.06
C ASP A 42 -14.70 -45.25 -10.73
N VAL A 43 -14.77 -44.87 -9.45
CA VAL A 43 -14.42 -43.51 -9.00
C VAL A 43 -12.94 -43.22 -9.21
N LEU A 44 -12.06 -44.18 -8.91
CA LEU A 44 -10.62 -44.03 -9.13
C LEU A 44 -10.27 -43.94 -10.61
N GLU A 45 -10.89 -44.74 -11.48
CA GLU A 45 -10.68 -44.64 -12.93
C GLU A 45 -11.14 -43.28 -13.49
N HIS A 46 -12.28 -42.74 -13.04
CA HIS A 46 -12.73 -41.42 -13.44
C HIS A 46 -11.83 -40.29 -12.92
N LEU A 47 -11.32 -40.40 -11.70
CA LEU A 47 -10.34 -39.45 -11.14
C LEU A 47 -9.01 -39.51 -11.90
N PHE A 48 -8.53 -40.71 -12.23
CA PHE A 48 -7.28 -40.89 -12.95
C PHE A 48 -7.37 -40.38 -14.39
N PHE A 49 -8.51 -40.63 -15.06
CA PHE A 49 -8.79 -40.07 -16.39
C PHE A 49 -8.87 -38.54 -16.34
N GLY A 50 -9.58 -37.97 -15.35
CA GLY A 50 -9.66 -36.52 -15.15
C GLY A 50 -8.28 -35.89 -14.88
N PHE A 51 -7.43 -36.56 -14.10
CA PHE A 51 -6.07 -36.13 -13.82
C PHE A 51 -5.17 -36.19 -15.07
N ALA A 52 -5.24 -37.27 -15.85
CA ALA A 52 -4.47 -37.40 -17.10
C ALA A 52 -4.86 -36.34 -18.13
N VAL A 53 -6.15 -36.03 -18.28
CA VAL A 53 -6.63 -34.94 -19.15
C VAL A 53 -6.12 -33.59 -18.65
N LEU A 54 -6.19 -33.34 -17.33
CA LEU A 54 -5.69 -32.10 -16.73
C LEU A 54 -4.18 -31.92 -16.98
N VAL A 55 -3.36 -32.96 -16.77
CA VAL A 55 -1.91 -32.92 -17.01
C VAL A 55 -1.60 -32.71 -18.49
N GLY A 56 -2.33 -33.36 -19.40
CA GLY A 56 -2.19 -33.17 -20.84
C GLY A 56 -2.51 -31.75 -21.29
N MET A 57 -3.58 -31.15 -20.76
CA MET A 57 -3.97 -29.77 -21.05
C MET A 57 -2.99 -28.75 -20.48
N ILE A 58 -2.52 -28.95 -19.23
CA ILE A 58 -1.50 -28.10 -18.62
C ILE A 58 -0.21 -28.14 -19.46
N SER A 59 0.21 -29.34 -19.89
CA SER A 59 1.39 -29.52 -20.75
C SER A 59 1.22 -28.81 -22.10
N ALA A 60 0.02 -28.85 -22.70
CA ALA A 60 -0.28 -28.13 -23.94
C ALA A 60 -0.24 -26.60 -23.76
N VAL A 61 -0.74 -26.08 -22.63
CA VAL A 61 -0.65 -24.65 -22.29
C VAL A 61 0.81 -24.24 -22.10
N PHE A 62 1.61 -25.01 -21.37
CA PHE A 62 3.04 -24.74 -21.22
C PHE A 62 3.80 -24.82 -22.54
N PHE A 63 3.46 -25.79 -23.40
CA PHE A 63 4.05 -25.90 -24.74
C PHE A 63 3.67 -24.70 -25.63
N PHE A 64 2.41 -24.26 -25.58
CA PHE A 64 1.93 -23.11 -26.34
C PHE A 64 2.55 -21.80 -25.82
N VAL A 65 2.55 -21.58 -24.50
CA VAL A 65 3.16 -20.40 -23.88
C VAL A 65 4.68 -20.38 -24.09
N GLY A 66 5.34 -21.53 -24.00
CA GLY A 66 6.78 -21.65 -24.26
C GLY A 66 7.11 -21.37 -25.73
N THR A 67 6.40 -21.97 -26.67
CA THR A 67 6.72 -21.88 -28.10
C THR A 67 6.26 -20.55 -28.73
N VAL A 68 5.03 -20.12 -28.44
CA VAL A 68 4.45 -18.87 -28.96
C VAL A 68 4.97 -17.67 -28.18
N GLY A 69 5.13 -17.80 -26.86
CA GLY A 69 5.72 -16.75 -26.03
C GLY A 69 7.15 -16.48 -26.44
N TYR A 70 8.03 -17.48 -26.51
CA TYR A 70 9.44 -17.24 -26.79
C TYR A 70 9.68 -16.58 -28.17
N ARG A 71 8.99 -17.05 -29.22
CA ARG A 71 9.08 -16.42 -30.55
C ARG A 71 8.37 -15.07 -30.61
N GLY A 72 7.23 -14.93 -29.94
CA GLY A 72 6.47 -13.69 -29.87
C GLY A 72 7.20 -12.59 -29.12
N TYR A 73 7.86 -12.92 -28.00
CA TYR A 73 8.66 -11.98 -27.22
C TYR A 73 9.88 -11.49 -27.98
N GLY A 74 10.59 -12.36 -28.71
CA GLY A 74 11.71 -11.94 -29.56
C GLY A 74 11.28 -10.93 -30.63
N TRP A 75 10.18 -11.22 -31.33
CA TRP A 75 9.62 -10.30 -32.33
C TRP A 75 9.11 -8.99 -31.71
N LEU A 76 8.51 -9.05 -30.52
CA LEU A 76 8.00 -7.88 -29.81
C LEU A 76 9.14 -6.95 -29.38
N ILE A 77 10.23 -7.50 -28.83
CA ILE A 77 11.43 -6.75 -28.45
C ILE A 77 12.03 -6.07 -29.68
N GLU A 78 12.17 -6.79 -30.80
CA GLU A 78 12.67 -6.22 -32.07
C GLU A 78 11.83 -5.02 -32.53
N LYS A 79 10.49 -5.10 -32.41
CA LYS A 79 9.59 -3.99 -32.77
C LYS A 79 9.65 -2.80 -31.82
N PHE A 80 9.88 -3.03 -30.53
CA PHE A 80 10.11 -1.95 -29.56
C PHE A 80 11.45 -1.25 -29.80
N GLU A 81 12.52 -2.00 -30.08
CA GLU A 81 13.82 -1.42 -30.42
C GLU A 81 13.76 -0.62 -31.73
N LEU A 82 13.05 -1.13 -32.75
CA LEU A 82 12.79 -0.37 -33.98
C LEU A 82 12.03 0.93 -33.70
N ALA A 83 10.96 0.89 -32.88
CA ALA A 83 10.20 2.07 -32.50
C ALA A 83 11.03 3.08 -31.68
N LYS A 84 12.03 2.63 -30.94
CA LYS A 84 12.98 3.49 -30.21
C LYS A 84 13.99 4.13 -31.15
N SER A 85 14.47 3.39 -32.15
CA SER A 85 15.46 3.87 -33.13
C SER A 85 14.88 4.84 -34.17
N ASP A 86 13.60 4.73 -34.49
CA ASP A 86 12.90 5.57 -35.46
C ASP A 86 11.54 6.05 -34.90
N PRO A 87 11.54 7.09 -34.04
CA PRO A 87 10.34 7.59 -33.39
C PRO A 87 9.39 8.37 -34.34
N GLU A 88 9.82 8.66 -35.57
CA GLU A 88 9.04 9.41 -36.57
C GLU A 88 8.08 8.48 -37.36
N ASP A 89 8.29 7.15 -37.37
CA ASP A 89 7.36 6.19 -38.00
C ASP A 89 6.37 5.58 -36.98
N PRO A 90 5.12 6.09 -36.90
CA PRO A 90 4.13 5.61 -35.93
C PRO A 90 3.70 4.16 -36.18
N ARG A 91 4.00 3.57 -37.34
CA ARG A 91 3.65 2.18 -37.67
C ARG A 91 4.42 1.18 -36.82
N ASN A 92 5.65 1.50 -36.41
CA ASN A 92 6.47 0.62 -35.59
C ASN A 92 5.88 0.47 -34.18
N LEU A 93 5.52 1.60 -33.54
CA LEU A 93 4.86 1.60 -32.23
C LEU A 93 3.47 0.95 -32.30
N GLN A 94 2.70 1.21 -33.36
CA GLN A 94 1.39 0.60 -33.53
C GLN A 94 1.47 -0.93 -33.71
N GLN A 95 2.46 -1.43 -34.45
CA GLN A 95 2.70 -2.87 -34.61
C GLN A 95 3.16 -3.51 -33.30
N ALA A 96 4.05 -2.86 -32.53
CA ALA A 96 4.47 -3.33 -31.22
C ALA A 96 3.30 -3.43 -30.24
N LEU A 97 2.43 -2.41 -30.19
CA LEU A 97 1.24 -2.42 -29.33
C LEU A 97 0.21 -3.49 -29.73
N LYS A 98 -0.02 -3.70 -31.04
CA LYS A 98 -0.88 -4.79 -31.54
C LYS A 98 -0.31 -6.17 -31.19
N GLY A 99 1.00 -6.33 -31.33
CA GLY A 99 1.74 -7.53 -30.92
C GLY A 99 1.58 -7.82 -29.44
N TRP A 100 1.77 -6.80 -28.61
CA TRP A 100 1.60 -6.88 -27.17
C TRP A 100 0.16 -7.28 -26.80
N LEU A 101 -0.84 -6.59 -27.35
CA LEU A 101 -2.24 -6.95 -27.13
C LEU A 101 -2.53 -8.39 -27.51
N PHE A 102 -2.01 -8.89 -28.63
CA PHE A 102 -2.22 -10.27 -29.06
C PHE A 102 -1.54 -11.28 -28.12
N ILE A 103 -0.27 -11.06 -27.76
CA ILE A 103 0.51 -11.98 -26.91
C ILE A 103 -0.11 -12.11 -25.51
N PHE A 104 -0.69 -11.03 -24.97
CA PHE A 104 -1.25 -11.04 -23.62
C PHE A 104 -2.76 -11.34 -23.55
N SER A 105 -3.56 -10.95 -24.56
CA SER A 105 -5.00 -11.21 -24.54
C SER A 105 -5.36 -12.68 -24.82
N VAL A 106 -4.63 -13.37 -25.69
CA VAL A 106 -4.93 -14.76 -26.06
C VAL A 106 -4.81 -15.71 -24.85
N PRO A 107 -3.72 -15.68 -24.04
CA PRO A 107 -3.63 -16.49 -22.82
C PRO A 107 -4.72 -16.18 -21.80
N LEU A 108 -5.10 -14.90 -21.64
CA LEU A 108 -6.16 -14.47 -20.72
C LEU A 108 -7.53 -15.01 -21.13
N VAL A 109 -7.86 -15.00 -22.43
CA VAL A 109 -9.11 -15.57 -22.95
C VAL A 109 -9.12 -17.10 -22.80
N LEU A 110 -8.00 -17.77 -23.07
CA LEU A 110 -7.88 -19.22 -22.87
C LEU A 110 -8.01 -19.61 -21.40
N LEU A 111 -7.42 -18.83 -20.49
CA LEU A 111 -7.54 -19.02 -19.05
C LEU A 111 -8.98 -18.81 -18.57
N ALA A 112 -9.65 -17.77 -19.05
CA ALA A 112 -11.06 -17.52 -18.73
C ALA A 112 -11.96 -18.67 -19.22
N GLY A 113 -11.74 -19.16 -20.44
CA GLY A 113 -12.44 -20.35 -20.97
C GLY A 113 -12.19 -21.61 -20.13
N PHE A 114 -10.96 -21.79 -19.64
CA PHE A 114 -10.59 -22.91 -18.77
C PHE A 114 -11.30 -22.86 -17.40
N VAL A 115 -11.33 -21.70 -16.75
CA VAL A 115 -12.06 -21.51 -15.48
C VAL A 115 -13.55 -21.81 -15.68
N HIS A 116 -14.11 -21.39 -16.80
CA HIS A 116 -15.52 -21.64 -17.12
C HIS A 116 -15.82 -23.13 -17.40
N LEU A 117 -14.90 -23.84 -18.05
CA LEU A 117 -14.99 -25.28 -18.30
C LEU A 117 -14.90 -26.08 -16.99
N LEU A 118 -13.94 -25.75 -16.12
CA LEU A 118 -13.79 -26.39 -14.82
C LEU A 118 -15.02 -26.19 -13.92
N GLY A 119 -15.56 -24.97 -13.89
CA GLY A 119 -16.81 -24.68 -13.18
C GLY A 119 -17.99 -25.52 -13.70
N SER A 120 -18.06 -25.72 -15.02
CA SER A 120 -19.14 -26.51 -15.65
C SER A 120 -18.99 -28.02 -15.39
N CYS A 121 -17.76 -28.56 -15.45
CA CYS A 121 -17.48 -29.98 -15.15
C CYS A 121 -17.68 -30.30 -13.66
N GLY A 122 -17.25 -29.42 -12.76
CA GLY A 122 -17.44 -29.58 -11.31
C GLY A 122 -18.92 -29.59 -10.92
N TYR A 123 -19.73 -28.73 -11.55
CA TYR A 123 -21.17 -28.66 -11.33
C TYR A 123 -21.91 -29.94 -11.78
N VAL A 124 -21.52 -30.54 -12.92
CA VAL A 124 -22.11 -31.78 -13.42
C VAL A 124 -21.72 -33.01 -12.58
N GLY A 125 -20.47 -33.07 -12.12
CA GLY A 125 -19.99 -34.14 -11.22
C GLY A 125 -20.69 -34.14 -9.87
N TYR A 126 -20.86 -32.95 -9.27
CA TYR A 126 -21.55 -32.79 -7.98
C TYR A 126 -23.02 -33.25 -8.04
N ARG A 127 -23.72 -32.96 -9.16
CA ARG A 127 -25.14 -33.32 -9.34
C ARG A 127 -25.39 -34.81 -9.51
N ARG A 128 -24.38 -35.58 -9.95
CA ARG A 128 -24.47 -37.05 -10.11
C ARG A 128 -24.11 -37.82 -8.85
N VAL A 129 -23.24 -37.28 -8.00
CA VAL A 129 -22.77 -37.95 -6.77
C VAL A 129 -23.69 -37.65 -5.58
N ALA A 130 -24.32 -36.47 -5.55
CA ALA A 130 -25.19 -36.06 -4.44
C ALA A 130 -26.37 -37.02 -4.13
N PRO A 131 -27.05 -37.67 -5.10
CA PRO A 131 -28.14 -38.60 -4.80
C PRO A 131 -27.68 -39.94 -4.23
N ALA A 132 -26.42 -40.35 -4.47
CA ALA A 132 -25.89 -41.64 -3.99
C ALA A 132 -25.46 -41.61 -2.51
N LEU A 133 -25.33 -40.41 -1.93
CA LEU A 133 -24.94 -40.19 -0.53
C LEU A 133 -26.16 -39.96 0.40
N ALA A 134 -27.38 -40.02 -0.12
CA ALA A 134 -28.62 -39.70 0.60
C ALA A 134 -29.43 -40.95 1.05
N LEU A 135 -28.76 -42.10 1.23
CA LEU A 135 -29.37 -43.33 1.78
C LEU A 135 -28.76 -43.63 3.16
N GLU A 136 -29.21 -42.88 4.17
CA GLU A 136 -28.98 -43.19 5.59
C GLU A 136 -30.33 -43.47 6.24
N ASP A 137 -30.68 -44.75 6.35
CA ASP A 137 -31.78 -45.20 7.21
C ASP A 137 -31.54 -46.66 7.64
N TYR A 138 -30.47 -46.89 8.41
CA TYR A 138 -30.31 -48.10 9.21
C TYR A 138 -29.63 -47.75 10.53
N GLY A 139 -30.42 -47.74 11.61
CA GLY A 139 -29.97 -47.42 12.96
C GLY A 139 -28.95 -48.43 13.51
N LEU A 140 -27.74 -47.95 13.78
CA LEU A 140 -26.71 -48.60 14.60
C LEU A 140 -25.93 -47.52 15.40
N PRO A 141 -25.36 -47.87 16.57
CA PRO A 141 -24.98 -46.90 17.59
C PRO A 141 -23.62 -46.22 17.34
N GLU A 142 -23.48 -45.03 17.93
CA GLU A 142 -22.36 -44.09 17.82
C GLU A 142 -20.98 -44.73 18.04
N VAL A 143 -20.19 -44.76 16.97
CA VAL A 143 -18.72 -44.83 17.04
C VAL A 143 -18.18 -43.72 16.14
N THR A 144 -17.35 -42.84 16.72
CA THR A 144 -16.73 -41.70 16.05
C THR A 144 -15.78 -42.15 14.94
N TRP A 145 -16.29 -42.23 13.72
CA TRP A 145 -15.47 -42.23 12.51
C TRP A 145 -15.38 -40.82 11.96
N ILE A 146 -14.15 -40.37 11.67
CA ILE A 146 -13.92 -39.19 10.84
C ILE A 146 -14.64 -39.47 9.52
N SER A 147 -15.66 -38.66 9.24
CA SER A 147 -16.47 -38.77 8.04
C SER A 147 -15.60 -38.89 6.78
N PRO A 148 -15.85 -39.87 5.88
CA PRO A 148 -15.18 -39.99 4.59
C PRO A 148 -15.21 -38.69 3.76
N VAL A 149 -16.17 -37.81 4.04
CA VAL A 149 -16.33 -36.49 3.43
C VAL A 149 -15.19 -35.52 3.80
N GLN A 150 -14.61 -35.64 5.00
CA GLN A 150 -13.49 -34.78 5.40
C GLN A 150 -12.16 -35.20 4.73
N SER A 151 -11.91 -36.49 4.55
CA SER A 151 -10.76 -36.99 3.78
C SER A 151 -10.84 -36.62 2.29
N LEU A 152 -12.03 -36.68 1.69
CA LEU A 152 -12.23 -36.27 0.29
C LEU A 152 -12.07 -34.76 0.08
N LYS A 153 -12.48 -33.92 1.06
CA LYS A 153 -12.21 -32.48 1.03
C LYS A 153 -10.71 -32.16 1.12
N GLY A 154 -9.97 -32.90 1.95
CA GLY A 154 -8.51 -32.78 2.05
C GLY A 154 -7.80 -33.17 0.75
N ILE A 155 -8.21 -34.27 0.14
CA ILE A 155 -7.65 -34.74 -1.15
C ILE A 155 -8.00 -33.77 -2.28
N PHE A 156 -9.22 -33.25 -2.35
CA PHE A 156 -9.61 -32.24 -3.36
C PHE A 156 -8.78 -30.95 -3.22
N PHE A 157 -8.52 -30.50 -1.99
CA PHE A 157 -7.71 -29.31 -1.73
C PHE A 157 -6.26 -29.50 -2.17
N ILE A 158 -5.66 -30.65 -1.87
CA ILE A 158 -4.27 -30.95 -2.19
C ILE A 158 -4.07 -31.23 -3.69
N VAL A 159 -4.99 -31.96 -4.32
CA VAL A 159 -4.83 -32.43 -5.70
C VAL A 159 -5.32 -31.41 -6.74
N VAL A 160 -6.27 -30.54 -6.40
CA VAL A 160 -6.86 -29.60 -7.36
C VAL A 160 -6.46 -28.15 -7.05
N ILE A 161 -6.61 -27.70 -5.81
CA ILE A 161 -6.43 -26.28 -5.48
C ILE A 161 -4.94 -25.90 -5.42
N LEU A 162 -4.10 -26.74 -4.81
CA LEU A 162 -2.66 -26.48 -4.70
C LEU A 162 -1.97 -26.39 -6.08
N PRO A 163 -2.19 -27.31 -7.05
CA PRO A 163 -1.59 -27.19 -8.38
C PRO A 163 -2.16 -26.02 -9.19
N CYS A 164 -3.46 -25.73 -9.09
CA CYS A 164 -4.04 -24.54 -9.73
C CYS A 164 -3.43 -23.24 -9.21
N THR A 165 -3.15 -23.14 -7.91
CA THR A 165 -2.53 -21.97 -7.30
C THR A 165 -1.06 -21.83 -7.73
N LEU A 166 -0.34 -22.95 -7.81
CA LEU A 166 1.04 -22.97 -8.32
C LEU A 166 1.11 -22.56 -9.80
N VAL A 167 0.19 -23.06 -10.63
CA VAL A 167 0.05 -22.68 -12.04
C VAL A 167 -0.28 -21.19 -12.17
N MET A 168 -1.18 -20.66 -11.33
CA MET A 168 -1.45 -19.22 -11.30
C MET A 168 -0.17 -18.44 -10.98
N ILE A 169 0.58 -18.79 -9.94
CA ILE A 169 1.83 -18.10 -9.59
C ILE A 169 2.84 -18.14 -10.76
N ILE A 170 3.00 -19.31 -11.40
CA ILE A 170 3.93 -19.51 -12.53
C ILE A 170 3.50 -18.71 -13.77
N ILE A 171 2.19 -18.48 -13.98
CA ILE A 171 1.69 -17.68 -15.11
C ILE A 171 1.70 -16.18 -14.79
N THR A 172 1.24 -15.79 -13.60
CA THR A 172 1.11 -14.37 -13.23
C THR A 172 2.47 -13.72 -12.98
N GLY A 173 3.45 -14.45 -12.43
CA GLY A 173 4.80 -13.92 -12.17
C GLY A 173 5.49 -13.34 -13.41
N PRO A 174 5.65 -14.13 -14.50
CA PRO A 174 6.21 -13.63 -15.75
C PRO A 174 5.39 -12.51 -16.41
N VAL A 175 4.06 -12.52 -16.30
CA VAL A 175 3.20 -11.45 -16.82
C VAL A 175 3.42 -10.13 -16.06
N LEU A 176 3.53 -10.18 -14.73
CA LEU A 176 3.83 -9.01 -13.90
C LEU A 176 5.24 -8.49 -14.14
N LEU A 177 6.21 -9.39 -14.31
CA LEU A 177 7.59 -9.02 -14.67
C LEU A 177 7.63 -8.36 -16.07
N ALA A 178 6.96 -8.94 -17.06
CA ALA A 178 6.87 -8.37 -18.40
C ALA A 178 6.14 -7.02 -18.42
N TYR A 179 5.10 -6.86 -17.59
CA TYR A 179 4.42 -5.57 -17.40
C TYR A 179 5.34 -4.51 -16.77
N SER A 180 6.14 -4.90 -15.77
CA SER A 180 7.14 -4.00 -15.17
C SER A 180 8.24 -3.59 -16.15
N VAL A 181 8.73 -4.53 -16.97
CA VAL A 181 9.71 -4.23 -18.04
C VAL A 181 9.08 -3.31 -19.10
N PHE A 182 7.82 -3.54 -19.45
CA PHE A 182 7.07 -2.69 -20.38
C PHE A 182 6.87 -1.27 -19.87
N GLN A 183 6.48 -1.10 -18.59
CA GLN A 183 6.39 0.24 -17.97
C GLN A 183 7.71 0.99 -18.12
N ASN A 184 8.82 0.35 -17.76
CA ASN A 184 10.15 0.95 -17.88
C ASN A 184 10.53 1.29 -19.33
N MET A 185 10.18 0.43 -20.30
CA MET A 185 10.44 0.71 -21.73
C MET A 185 9.59 1.84 -22.30
N VAL A 186 8.33 1.98 -21.88
CA VAL A 186 7.43 3.05 -22.34
C VAL A 186 7.82 4.41 -21.79
N TYR A 187 8.32 4.47 -20.54
CA TYR A 187 8.79 5.73 -19.95
C TYR A 187 10.05 6.30 -20.61
N ASP A 188 10.83 5.46 -21.31
CA ASP A 188 12.06 5.87 -22.01
C ASP A 188 11.83 6.37 -23.45
N ILE A 189 10.60 6.33 -23.98
CA ILE A 189 10.29 6.88 -25.31
C ILE A 189 10.00 8.38 -25.17
N PRO A 190 10.77 9.28 -25.80
CA PRO A 190 10.48 10.71 -25.79
C PRO A 190 9.19 10.99 -26.58
N CYS A 191 8.04 10.97 -25.90
CA CYS A 191 6.76 11.23 -26.53
C CYS A 191 6.60 12.72 -26.88
N ASN A 192 6.52 13.00 -28.18
CA ASN A 192 6.05 14.28 -28.69
C ASN A 192 4.52 14.43 -28.43
N LYS A 193 4.08 15.66 -28.13
CA LYS A 193 2.83 16.06 -27.44
C LYS A 193 1.48 15.52 -27.97
N THR A 194 1.44 14.80 -29.08
CA THR A 194 0.20 14.48 -29.80
C THR A 194 -0.43 13.14 -29.40
N VAL A 195 0.35 12.17 -28.90
CA VAL A 195 -0.18 10.82 -28.57
C VAL A 195 -0.86 10.76 -27.20
N GLY A 196 -0.44 11.61 -26.25
CA GLY A 196 -1.03 11.69 -24.90
C GLY A 196 -2.48 12.18 -24.88
N MET A 197 -2.92 12.96 -25.87
CA MET A 197 -4.30 13.46 -25.93
C MET A 197 -5.34 12.40 -26.35
N THR A 198 -4.95 11.40 -27.13
CA THR A 198 -5.89 10.39 -27.64
C THR A 198 -6.27 9.37 -26.55
N LEU A 199 -5.34 9.02 -25.65
CA LEU A 199 -5.60 8.13 -24.51
C LEU A 199 -6.44 8.80 -23.41
N PHE A 200 -6.30 10.12 -23.23
CA PHE A 200 -7.08 10.87 -22.24
C PHE A 200 -8.53 11.12 -22.66
N SER A 201 -8.81 11.15 -23.97
CA SER A 201 -10.16 11.39 -24.52
C SER A 201 -11.12 10.21 -24.27
N LEU A 202 -10.63 8.97 -24.29
CA LEU A 202 -11.48 7.79 -24.03
C LEU A 202 -11.91 7.63 -22.56
N GLY A 203 -11.20 8.26 -21.60
CA GLY A 203 -11.53 8.16 -20.17
C GLY A 203 -12.63 9.13 -19.68
N LYS A 204 -12.97 10.17 -20.45
CA LYS A 204 -13.91 11.23 -20.00
C LYS A 204 -15.39 10.96 -20.32
N ALA A 205 -15.72 9.91 -21.08
CA ALA A 205 -17.08 9.71 -21.60
C ALA A 205 -18.10 9.13 -20.59
N LYS A 206 -17.81 9.04 -19.28
CA LYS A 206 -18.73 8.38 -18.34
C LYS A 206 -18.89 8.97 -16.94
N LEU A 207 -18.73 10.28 -16.79
CA LEU A 207 -19.12 11.00 -15.58
C LEU A 207 -20.00 12.19 -15.95
N SER A 208 -21.33 11.99 -15.97
CA SER A 208 -22.26 13.11 -15.91
C SER A 208 -23.56 12.73 -15.21
N LYS A 209 -24.04 13.70 -14.42
CA LYS A 209 -25.35 13.89 -13.78
C LYS A 209 -25.58 13.24 -12.41
N VAL A 210 -25.34 14.06 -11.39
CA VAL A 210 -26.20 14.10 -10.19
C VAL A 210 -26.77 15.52 -10.11
N ARG A 211 -28.11 15.62 -10.03
CA ARG A 211 -28.86 16.86 -9.73
C ARG A 211 -29.12 16.92 -8.22
N PRO A 212 -29.32 18.13 -7.64
CA PRO A 212 -29.67 18.26 -6.24
C PRO A 212 -31.19 18.28 -6.04
N ASP A 213 -31.55 18.01 -4.77
CA ASP A 213 -32.75 18.43 -4.02
C ASP A 213 -33.60 17.25 -3.50
N GLU A 214 -33.64 17.07 -2.17
CA GLU A 214 -34.81 17.39 -1.35
C GLU A 214 -34.55 17.18 0.16
N GLU A 215 -35.08 18.13 0.95
CA GLU A 215 -35.22 18.08 2.41
C GLU A 215 -36.05 16.88 2.87
N THR A 216 -35.69 16.25 3.98
CA THR A 216 -36.67 15.61 4.85
C THR A 216 -36.22 15.62 6.31
N THR A 217 -37.10 16.15 7.14
CA THR A 217 -37.07 16.14 8.59
C THR A 217 -37.50 14.77 9.13
N THR A 218 -36.94 14.31 10.25
CA THR A 218 -37.67 13.60 11.33
C THR A 218 -36.80 13.37 12.58
N ASN A 219 -37.50 13.35 13.71
CA ASN A 219 -37.03 13.35 15.10
C ASN A 219 -36.62 11.96 15.64
N PRO A 220 -36.03 11.87 16.86
CA PRO A 220 -35.17 10.77 17.28
C PRO A 220 -35.90 9.66 18.04
N GLY A 221 -35.47 8.41 17.84
CA GLY A 221 -35.76 7.31 18.74
C GLY A 221 -35.81 5.93 18.10
N SER A 222 -34.66 5.26 17.96
CA SER A 222 -34.55 3.80 18.16
C SER A 222 -33.09 3.33 18.00
N SER A 223 -32.58 2.71 19.07
CA SER A 223 -31.52 1.69 19.15
C SER A 223 -30.63 1.45 17.91
N GLY A 224 -29.34 1.78 18.08
CA GLY A 224 -28.21 1.62 17.15
C GLY A 224 -28.23 0.36 16.27
N SER A 225 -28.66 0.56 15.04
CA SER A 225 -28.20 -0.21 13.89
C SER A 225 -26.86 0.40 13.44
N MET A 226 -25.90 -0.46 13.18
CA MET A 226 -24.57 -0.17 12.62
C MET A 226 -24.76 0.58 11.29
N GLY A 227 -24.79 1.91 11.42
CA GLY A 227 -25.38 2.80 10.43
C GLY A 227 -24.65 2.81 9.10
N SER A 228 -25.45 2.78 8.03
CA SER A 228 -25.18 3.36 6.71
C SER A 228 -23.70 3.56 6.40
N TRP A 229 -23.07 2.52 5.88
CA TRP A 229 -21.73 2.62 5.29
C TRP A 229 -21.73 3.81 4.33
N MET A 230 -21.00 4.88 4.67
CA MET A 230 -20.59 5.88 3.70
C MET A 230 -19.97 5.14 2.52
N ASP A 231 -20.21 5.61 1.29
CA ASP A 231 -19.64 4.98 0.12
C ASP A 231 -18.12 4.83 0.30
N ALA A 232 -17.55 3.68 -0.04
CA ALA A 232 -16.12 3.41 0.18
C ALA A 232 -15.21 4.49 -0.46
N ALA A 233 -15.68 5.12 -1.54
CA ALA A 233 -15.04 6.26 -2.19
C ALA A 233 -15.06 7.54 -1.34
N GLU A 234 -16.12 7.77 -0.56
CA GLU A 234 -16.22 8.89 0.38
C GLU A 234 -15.32 8.66 1.61
N MET A 235 -15.23 7.40 2.08
CA MET A 235 -14.36 7.04 3.21
C MET A 235 -12.86 7.19 2.90
N ASP A 236 -12.42 6.84 1.69
CA ASP A 236 -11.03 6.96 1.25
C ASP A 236 -10.68 8.37 0.74
N SER A 237 -11.68 9.24 0.60
CA SER A 237 -11.47 10.63 0.21
C SER A 237 -10.95 11.49 1.38
N TRP A 238 -10.30 12.59 1.02
CA TRP A 238 -10.01 13.68 1.95
C TRP A 238 -10.75 14.93 1.49
N SER A 239 -11.08 15.80 2.44
CA SER A 239 -11.67 17.09 2.16
C SER A 239 -11.06 18.18 3.03
N VAL A 240 -11.23 19.43 2.59
CA VAL A 240 -10.79 20.61 3.31
C VAL A 240 -11.90 21.64 3.45
N LYS A 241 -11.96 22.25 4.62
CA LYS A 241 -12.85 23.37 4.93
C LYS A 241 -12.04 24.56 5.40
N LEU A 242 -12.19 25.70 4.71
CA LEU A 242 -11.59 26.96 5.14
C LEU A 242 -12.10 27.31 6.54
N VAL A 243 -11.18 27.62 7.45
CA VAL A 243 -11.51 28.05 8.82
C VAL A 243 -11.91 29.53 8.79
N SER A 244 -13.12 29.83 9.24
CA SER A 244 -13.64 31.19 9.37
C SER A 244 -13.85 31.64 10.81
N ASP A 245 -13.80 30.73 11.79
CA ASP A 245 -13.97 31.07 13.20
C ASP A 245 -12.75 31.88 13.71
N ALA A 246 -13.02 33.08 14.24
CA ALA A 246 -11.98 34.01 14.65
C ALA A 246 -11.18 33.53 15.87
N ARG A 247 -11.76 32.71 16.75
CA ARG A 247 -11.06 32.17 17.92
C ARG A 247 -10.11 31.06 17.50
N GLU A 248 -10.58 30.15 16.64
CA GLU A 248 -9.75 29.10 16.05
C GLU A 248 -8.60 29.71 15.23
N LEU A 249 -8.86 30.71 14.38
CA LEU A 249 -7.80 31.42 13.64
C LEU A 249 -6.78 32.09 14.56
N ARG A 250 -7.21 32.65 15.71
CA ARG A 250 -6.31 33.25 16.69
C ARG A 250 -5.43 32.20 17.36
N ALA A 251 -6.02 31.06 17.76
CA ALA A 251 -5.25 29.94 18.31
C ALA A 251 -4.23 29.41 17.29
N ILE A 252 -4.64 29.23 16.04
CA ILE A 252 -3.74 28.73 14.99
C ILE A 252 -2.63 29.74 14.65
N ARG A 253 -2.90 31.04 14.72
CA ARG A 253 -1.83 32.06 14.63
C ARG A 253 -0.78 31.88 15.72
N ASN A 254 -1.19 31.52 16.93
CA ASN A 254 -0.26 31.27 18.03
C ASN A 254 0.60 30.02 17.81
N LEU A 255 0.15 29.04 17.01
CA LEU A 255 1.00 27.92 16.59
C LEU A 255 2.21 28.40 15.76
N LEU A 256 2.06 29.48 14.99
CA LEU A 256 3.13 30.07 14.18
C LEU A 256 4.03 31.04 14.96
N SER A 257 3.74 31.27 16.24
CA SER A 257 4.56 32.17 17.06
C SER A 257 5.92 31.55 17.35
N THR A 258 6.95 32.38 17.33
CA THR A 258 8.32 31.98 17.65
C THR A 258 8.78 32.68 18.91
N SER A 259 9.51 31.96 19.76
CA SER A 259 10.02 32.50 21.03
C SER A 259 11.13 33.54 20.83
N ASP A 260 11.87 33.44 19.73
CA ASP A 260 12.92 34.39 19.34
C ASP A 260 12.95 34.53 17.82
N ALA A 261 12.63 35.74 17.33
CA ALA A 261 12.63 36.05 15.90
C ALA A 261 14.00 35.84 15.24
N LYS A 262 15.10 35.88 15.99
CA LYS A 262 16.46 35.62 15.46
C LYS A 262 16.68 34.16 15.06
N LEU A 263 15.77 33.26 15.45
CA LEU A 263 15.82 31.85 15.07
C LEU A 263 15.18 31.59 13.70
N LEU A 264 14.47 32.57 13.13
CA LEU A 264 13.88 32.49 11.80
C LEU A 264 14.93 32.69 10.69
N GLY A 265 14.76 31.96 9.59
CA GLY A 265 15.64 32.07 8.42
C GLY A 265 17.10 31.60 8.65
N VAL A 266 17.40 31.00 9.80
CA VAL A 266 18.75 30.54 10.17
C VAL A 266 18.77 29.05 10.50
N GLY A 267 19.85 28.36 10.12
CA GLY A 267 20.05 26.94 10.39
C GLY A 267 20.63 26.17 9.22
N ARG A 268 21.13 24.96 9.49
CA ARG A 268 21.67 24.04 8.47
C ARG A 268 20.61 23.69 7.42
N ASP A 269 19.36 23.55 7.84
CA ASP A 269 18.30 22.99 7.01
C ASP A 269 17.54 24.04 6.18
N VAL A 270 17.90 25.33 6.29
CA VAL A 270 17.22 26.43 5.58
C VAL A 270 17.31 26.23 4.07
N ARG A 271 16.17 25.97 3.43
CA ARG A 271 16.07 25.75 1.98
C ARG A 271 16.06 27.04 1.17
N VAL A 272 15.34 28.04 1.66
CA VAL A 272 15.23 29.35 1.03
C VAL A 272 15.61 30.40 2.06
N ALA A 273 16.80 30.96 1.91
CA ALA A 273 17.28 32.03 2.77
C ALA A 273 16.40 33.27 2.61
N GLY A 274 16.13 33.94 3.73
CA GLY A 274 15.32 35.15 3.78
C GLY A 274 15.60 35.92 5.06
N LYS A 275 15.37 37.23 5.03
CA LYS A 275 15.33 38.06 6.23
C LYS A 275 13.86 38.27 6.57
N HIS A 276 13.37 37.55 7.57
CA HIS A 276 12.04 37.71 8.12
C HIS A 276 12.10 37.53 9.63
N THR A 277 11.17 38.17 10.31
CA THR A 277 11.11 38.22 11.77
C THR A 277 9.79 37.69 12.31
N THR A 278 8.77 37.59 11.45
CA THR A 278 7.48 37.00 11.82
C THR A 278 6.96 36.05 10.74
N LEU A 279 6.07 35.15 11.17
CA LEU A 279 5.32 34.24 10.30
C LEU A 279 3.84 34.63 10.38
N ASP A 280 3.37 35.31 9.34
CA ASP A 280 2.02 35.87 9.32
C ASP A 280 1.02 34.87 8.74
N LEU A 281 0.03 34.50 9.56
CA LEU A 281 -1.05 33.61 9.15
C LEU A 281 -1.87 34.22 8.00
N VAL A 282 -2.03 33.48 6.91
CA VAL A 282 -2.82 33.90 5.74
C VAL A 282 -4.15 33.14 5.67
N HIS A 283 -4.10 31.81 5.55
CA HIS A 283 -5.27 30.95 5.44
C HIS A 283 -5.07 29.66 6.22
N VAL A 284 -6.17 29.07 6.65
CA VAL A 284 -6.18 27.78 7.34
C VAL A 284 -7.31 26.94 6.80
N TRP A 285 -7.02 25.68 6.53
CA TRP A 285 -8.04 24.69 6.20
C TRP A 285 -8.00 23.57 7.23
N ARG A 286 -9.18 23.23 7.79
CA ARG A 286 -9.35 21.99 8.53
C ARG A 286 -9.41 20.84 7.55
N ILE A 287 -8.63 19.81 7.80
CA ILE A 287 -8.54 18.60 6.98
C ILE A 287 -9.48 17.56 7.56
N THR A 288 -10.20 16.83 6.71
CA THR A 288 -11.01 15.68 7.12
C THR A 288 -10.63 14.48 6.29
N LYS A 289 -10.25 13.38 6.95
CA LYS A 289 -9.90 12.11 6.32
C LYS A 289 -10.44 10.94 7.15
N PRO A 290 -11.68 10.50 6.89
CA PRO A 290 -12.41 9.55 7.75
C PRO A 290 -11.66 8.23 7.95
N LEU A 291 -11.15 7.62 6.87
CA LEU A 291 -10.42 6.35 6.98
C LEU A 291 -9.13 6.49 7.82
N LYS A 292 -8.36 7.57 7.63
CA LYS A 292 -7.15 7.80 8.44
C LYS A 292 -7.51 8.08 9.89
N ARG A 293 -8.65 8.71 10.18
CA ARG A 293 -9.15 8.89 11.54
C ARG A 293 -9.44 7.57 12.23
N MET A 294 -10.07 6.62 11.53
CA MET A 294 -10.30 5.27 12.07
C MET A 294 -9.00 4.55 12.39
N VAL A 295 -8.01 4.62 11.49
CA VAL A 295 -6.67 4.04 11.70
C VAL A 295 -6.00 4.68 12.91
N TYR A 296 -6.03 6.01 12.99
CA TYR A 296 -5.47 6.78 14.10
C TYR A 296 -6.11 6.42 15.45
N ASP A 297 -7.44 6.34 15.52
CA ASP A 297 -8.16 5.96 16.75
C ASP A 297 -7.89 4.51 17.16
N GLY A 298 -7.75 3.60 16.19
CA GLY A 298 -7.30 2.24 16.43
C GLY A 298 -5.88 2.21 17.02
N GLN A 299 -4.96 2.99 16.45
CA GLN A 299 -3.59 3.11 16.95
C GLN A 299 -3.55 3.74 18.34
N LYS A 300 -4.41 4.73 18.62
CA LYS A 300 -4.57 5.34 19.94
C LYS A 300 -4.97 4.33 21.00
N ALA A 301 -5.94 3.46 20.70
CA ALA A 301 -6.33 2.37 21.58
C ALA A 301 -5.17 1.37 21.81
N GLN A 302 -4.36 1.08 20.79
CA GLN A 302 -3.17 0.25 20.95
C GLN A 302 -2.11 0.90 21.85
N VAL A 303 -1.83 2.19 21.67
CA VAL A 303 -0.89 2.94 22.52
C VAL A 303 -1.37 2.97 23.96
N MET A 304 -2.66 3.22 24.21
CA MET A 304 -3.25 3.15 25.54
C MET A 304 -3.03 1.77 26.18
N ASN A 305 -3.31 0.68 25.45
CA ASN A 305 -3.08 -0.68 25.95
C ASN A 305 -1.61 -0.96 26.25
N ARG A 306 -0.67 -0.38 25.51
CA ARG A 306 0.78 -0.51 25.80
C ARG A 306 1.14 0.23 27.08
N ILE A 307 0.62 1.43 27.27
CA ILE A 307 0.82 2.26 28.47
C ILE A 307 0.34 1.52 29.72
N LEU A 308 -0.87 0.95 29.68
CA LEU A 308 -1.43 0.18 30.81
C LEU A 308 -0.63 -1.08 31.18
N ARG A 309 0.26 -1.55 30.29
CA ARG A 309 1.11 -2.73 30.49
C ARG A 309 2.51 -2.40 31.00
N VAL A 310 2.87 -1.12 31.05
CA VAL A 310 4.14 -0.65 31.61
C VAL A 310 3.85 -0.21 33.04
N GLU A 311 4.60 -0.75 34.00
CA GLU A 311 4.41 -0.46 35.44
C GLU A 311 4.78 0.99 35.81
N ASP A 312 5.57 1.66 34.96
CA ASP A 312 5.96 3.06 35.16
C ASP A 312 4.84 4.00 34.69
N GLU A 313 4.50 4.98 35.53
CA GLU A 313 3.52 6.00 35.17
C GLU A 313 4.00 6.76 33.93
N THR A 314 3.14 6.86 32.92
CA THR A 314 3.42 7.70 31.76
C THR A 314 3.57 9.15 32.21
N LYS A 315 4.82 9.63 32.20
CA LYS A 315 5.11 11.03 32.50
C LYS A 315 4.46 11.91 31.42
N PRO A 316 3.67 12.93 31.82
CA PRO A 316 3.13 13.88 30.89
C PRO A 316 4.25 14.58 30.12
N ILE A 317 4.15 14.57 28.79
CA ILE A 317 5.09 15.29 27.93
C ILE A 317 4.60 16.73 27.81
N VAL A 318 5.46 17.69 28.13
CA VAL A 318 5.16 19.11 27.97
C VAL A 318 5.73 19.63 26.65
N THR A 319 4.89 20.29 25.86
CA THR A 319 5.29 20.96 24.62
C THR A 319 5.05 22.46 24.69
N LYS A 320 5.80 23.23 23.89
CA LYS A 320 5.58 24.68 23.72
C LYS A 320 4.17 25.01 23.18
N LEU A 321 3.50 24.02 22.58
CA LEU A 321 2.19 24.20 21.93
C LEU A 321 1.03 23.79 22.83
N ASP A 322 1.26 23.26 24.03
CA ASP A 322 0.20 22.76 24.92
C ASP A 322 -0.84 23.85 25.26
N GLN A 323 -0.38 25.05 25.61
CA GLN A 323 -1.29 26.18 25.91
C GLN A 323 -2.13 26.60 24.70
N VAL A 324 -1.58 26.46 23.49
CA VAL A 324 -2.29 26.78 22.25
C VAL A 324 -3.28 25.67 21.91
N ALA A 325 -2.91 24.41 22.17
CA ALA A 325 -3.74 23.23 21.95
C ALA A 325 -5.07 23.32 22.72
N ASP A 326 -5.04 23.79 23.97
CA ASP A 326 -6.22 23.99 24.81
C ASP A 326 -7.22 25.02 24.24
N SER A 327 -6.76 25.90 23.36
CA SER A 327 -7.58 26.92 22.69
C SER A 327 -8.15 26.47 21.35
N LEU A 328 -7.75 25.30 20.84
CA LEU A 328 -8.26 24.74 19.60
C LEU A 328 -9.58 24.00 19.85
N PRO A 329 -10.49 23.92 18.87
CA PRO A 329 -11.73 23.14 18.98
C PRO A 329 -11.46 21.63 18.80
N LEU A 330 -10.42 21.13 19.45
CA LEU A 330 -9.89 19.79 19.37
C LEU A 330 -9.66 19.27 20.79
N HIS A 331 -10.13 18.06 21.08
CA HIS A 331 -9.89 17.42 22.37
C HIS A 331 -8.65 16.54 22.27
N TYR A 332 -7.66 16.77 23.14
CA TYR A 332 -6.43 15.97 23.20
C TYR A 332 -6.47 15.02 24.41
N ASP A 333 -6.12 13.76 24.18
CA ASP A 333 -6.04 12.76 25.24
C ASP A 333 -4.66 12.74 25.91
N SER A 334 -4.60 13.28 27.12
CA SER A 334 -3.37 13.33 27.92
C SER A 334 -2.87 11.94 28.33
N ALA A 335 -3.74 10.93 28.43
CA ALA A 335 -3.35 9.60 28.89
C ALA A 335 -2.47 8.84 27.88
N VAL A 336 -2.49 9.25 26.60
CA VAL A 336 -1.60 8.74 25.55
C VAL A 336 -0.56 9.77 25.08
N ASN A 337 -0.37 10.86 25.83
CA ASN A 337 0.44 12.00 25.41
C ASN A 337 0.07 12.47 23.98
N GLU A 338 -1.22 12.64 23.71
CA GLU A 338 -1.69 13.17 22.43
C GLU A 338 -1.39 14.66 22.35
N LYS A 339 -0.73 15.10 21.28
CA LYS A 339 -0.26 16.49 21.10
C LYS A 339 -0.57 17.01 19.71
N ILE A 340 -0.55 18.34 19.56
CA ILE A 340 -0.43 19.00 18.25
C ILE A 340 1.01 19.48 18.07
N LEU A 341 1.61 19.12 16.94
CA LEU A 341 2.92 19.58 16.51
C LEU A 341 2.86 20.06 15.06
N LEU A 342 3.92 20.70 14.59
CA LEU A 342 4.00 21.27 13.25
C LEU A 342 4.87 20.41 12.33
N HIS A 343 4.49 20.38 11.05
CA HIS A 343 5.29 19.81 9.98
C HIS A 343 5.37 20.78 8.79
N GLY A 344 6.55 21.36 8.56
CA GLY A 344 6.81 22.24 7.42
C GLY A 344 7.15 21.43 6.18
N THR A 345 6.66 21.86 5.01
CA THR A 345 6.86 21.12 3.77
C THR A 345 6.96 22.04 2.55
N LYS A 346 7.27 21.47 1.39
CA LYS A 346 7.28 22.18 0.10
C LYS A 346 5.90 22.11 -0.57
N ALA A 347 5.51 23.18 -1.26
CA ALA A 347 4.17 23.30 -1.83
C ALA A 347 3.79 22.14 -2.78
N ASP A 348 4.74 21.64 -3.56
CA ASP A 348 4.54 20.55 -4.53
C ASP A 348 4.25 19.18 -3.90
N ILE A 349 4.44 18.99 -2.59
CA ILE A 349 4.10 17.73 -1.89
C ILE A 349 2.93 17.86 -0.92
N VAL A 350 2.39 19.06 -0.70
CA VAL A 350 1.23 19.29 0.19
C VAL A 350 0.07 18.39 -0.24
N LEU A 351 -0.27 18.39 -1.54
CA LEU A 351 -1.40 17.59 -2.04
C LEU A 351 -1.18 16.08 -1.84
N SER A 352 0.06 15.61 -2.02
CA SER A 352 0.42 14.21 -1.78
C SER A 352 0.30 13.84 -0.30
N ILE A 353 0.76 14.72 0.61
CA ILE A 353 0.63 14.53 2.06
C ILE A 353 -0.83 14.56 2.49
N MET A 354 -1.67 15.41 1.91
CA MET A 354 -3.11 15.43 2.19
C MET A 354 -3.78 14.13 1.72
N ALA A 355 -3.43 13.66 0.52
CA ALA A 355 -3.96 12.43 -0.04
C ALA A 355 -3.52 11.18 0.73
N ASN A 356 -2.24 11.08 1.10
CA ASN A 356 -1.65 9.85 1.62
C ASN A 356 -1.42 9.87 3.14
N GLY A 357 -1.36 11.05 3.76
CA GLY A 357 -0.84 11.25 5.10
C GLY A 357 0.67 11.44 5.11
N LEU A 358 1.23 11.69 6.30
CA LEU A 358 2.68 11.58 6.52
C LEU A 358 3.07 10.11 6.47
N ASN A 359 4.29 9.82 6.02
CA ASN A 359 4.74 8.45 5.84
C ASN A 359 6.25 8.38 6.07
N GLU A 360 6.64 7.60 7.08
CA GLU A 360 8.01 7.41 7.53
C GLU A 360 8.96 6.90 6.43
N LYS A 361 8.44 6.16 5.44
CA LYS A 361 9.23 5.58 4.35
C LYS A 361 9.77 6.63 3.38
N PHE A 362 9.14 7.81 3.34
CA PHE A 362 9.60 8.94 2.54
C PHE A 362 10.34 9.98 3.39
N CYS A 363 10.53 9.71 4.68
CA CYS A 363 11.21 10.60 5.60
C CYS A 363 12.57 10.01 6.03
N GLY A 364 13.51 10.90 6.31
CA GLY A 364 14.85 10.55 6.78
C GLY A 364 15.53 11.78 7.32
N GLY A 365 16.26 11.62 8.42
CA GLY A 365 16.94 12.72 9.08
C GLY A 365 17.96 12.23 10.09
N LEU A 366 18.33 13.11 11.00
CA LEU A 366 19.42 12.90 11.95
C LEU A 366 19.17 11.79 12.98
N PHE A 367 17.90 11.40 13.13
CA PHE A 367 17.37 10.45 14.09
C PHE A 367 16.57 9.36 13.36
N GLY A 368 17.08 8.89 12.22
CA GLY A 368 16.49 7.79 11.45
C GLY A 368 15.32 8.17 10.53
N ARG A 369 14.63 7.12 10.04
CA ARG A 369 13.54 7.15 9.05
C ARG A 369 12.19 7.20 9.75
N GLY A 370 11.85 8.37 10.27
CA GLY A 370 10.58 8.63 10.93
C GLY A 370 9.96 9.94 10.44
N VAL A 371 8.72 10.19 10.82
CA VAL A 371 8.04 11.47 10.59
C VAL A 371 8.55 12.49 11.60
N TYR A 372 9.19 13.56 11.12
CA TYR A 372 9.74 14.63 11.94
C TYR A 372 8.71 15.74 12.16
N LEU A 373 8.51 16.09 13.43
CA LEU A 373 7.59 17.12 13.89
C LEU A 373 8.32 18.08 14.82
N SER A 374 7.82 19.31 14.93
CA SER A 374 8.38 20.29 15.87
C SER A 374 7.28 21.08 16.57
N GLU A 375 7.57 21.45 17.81
CA GLU A 375 6.76 22.39 18.60
C GLU A 375 7.10 23.86 18.32
N ASP A 376 8.05 24.13 17.41
CA ASP A 376 8.57 25.47 17.13
C ASP A 376 8.44 25.81 15.65
N ALA A 377 7.71 26.89 15.35
CA ALA A 377 7.50 27.35 13.99
C ALA A 377 8.81 27.79 13.29
N ALA A 378 9.81 28.23 14.06
CA ALA A 378 11.11 28.59 13.49
C ALA A 378 11.88 27.38 12.96
N LYS A 379 11.63 26.18 13.50
CA LYS A 379 12.24 24.94 13.02
C LYS A 379 11.58 24.48 11.72
N ILE A 380 10.25 24.41 11.70
CA ILE A 380 9.54 23.92 10.51
C ILE A 380 9.73 24.83 9.30
N ASP A 381 9.88 26.14 9.51
CA ASP A 381 10.09 27.10 8.43
C ASP A 381 11.41 26.87 7.66
N GLN A 382 12.39 26.22 8.27
CA GLN A 382 13.68 25.90 7.62
C GLN A 382 13.48 24.97 6.41
N TYR A 383 12.50 24.06 6.47
CA TYR A 383 12.25 23.07 5.42
C TYR A 383 11.32 23.57 4.30
N VAL A 384 10.65 24.69 4.52
CA VAL A 384 9.58 25.14 3.61
C VAL A 384 10.16 25.82 2.38
N VAL A 385 9.68 25.37 1.22
CA VAL A 385 9.86 26.04 -0.07
C VAL A 385 8.55 26.79 -0.38
N PRO A 386 8.59 28.13 -0.54
CA PRO A 386 7.40 28.91 -0.82
C PRO A 386 6.70 28.49 -2.12
N ASP A 387 5.38 28.50 -2.08
CA ASP A 387 4.51 28.53 -3.25
C ASP A 387 4.73 29.85 -3.99
N PRO A 388 5.09 29.85 -5.29
CA PRO A 388 5.30 31.08 -6.06
C PRO A 388 4.00 31.83 -6.37
N GLY A 389 2.84 31.24 -6.11
CA GLY A 389 1.52 31.79 -6.38
C GLY A 389 0.91 31.29 -7.70
N PRO A 390 -0.18 31.91 -8.17
CA PRO A 390 -1.09 31.32 -9.17
C PRO A 390 -0.51 31.15 -10.58
N LYS A 391 0.69 31.68 -10.87
CA LYS A 391 1.34 31.63 -12.19
C LYS A 391 2.48 30.60 -12.24
N THR A 392 2.24 29.41 -11.69
CA THR A 392 3.20 28.30 -11.69
C THR A 392 2.95 27.36 -12.87
N ASP A 393 4.01 26.79 -13.44
CA ASP A 393 3.98 25.71 -14.43
C ASP A 393 4.08 24.31 -13.80
N ASN A 394 4.37 24.24 -12.49
CA ASN A 394 4.43 22.99 -11.74
C ASN A 394 3.02 22.41 -11.54
N SER A 395 2.75 21.29 -12.22
CA SER A 395 1.45 20.60 -12.20
C SER A 395 0.99 20.15 -10.81
N ALA A 396 1.91 19.79 -9.90
CA ALA A 396 1.56 19.40 -8.54
C ALA A 396 1.05 20.60 -7.73
N ILE A 397 1.68 21.77 -7.90
CA ILE A 397 1.24 23.02 -7.28
C ILE A 397 -0.07 23.49 -7.91
N THR A 398 -0.24 23.38 -9.23
CA THR A 398 -1.52 23.69 -9.90
C THR A 398 -2.66 22.81 -9.38
N GLY A 399 -2.41 21.51 -9.15
CA GLY A 399 -3.37 20.61 -8.53
C GLY A 399 -3.72 21.02 -7.09
N LEU A 400 -2.73 21.45 -6.31
CA LEU A 400 -2.96 22.02 -4.98
C LEU A 400 -3.83 23.28 -5.06
N HIS A 401 -3.55 24.17 -6.02
CA HIS A 401 -4.31 25.41 -6.21
C HIS A 401 -5.77 25.14 -6.54
N GLU A 402 -6.04 24.17 -7.42
CA GLU A 402 -7.42 23.77 -7.72
C GLU A 402 -8.13 23.22 -6.47
N ALA A 403 -7.44 22.43 -5.65
CA ALA A 403 -8.04 21.89 -4.42
C ALA A 403 -8.37 22.98 -3.38
N LEU A 404 -7.52 23.99 -3.22
CA LEU A 404 -7.65 25.02 -2.17
C LEU A 404 -8.39 26.28 -2.64
N TYR A 405 -8.20 26.69 -3.89
CA TYR A 405 -8.62 27.96 -4.48
C TYR A 405 -9.38 27.80 -5.81
N GLY A 406 -9.67 26.56 -6.24
CA GLY A 406 -10.26 26.26 -7.56
C GLY A 406 -11.67 26.83 -7.79
N ALA A 407 -12.16 26.65 -9.01
CA ALA A 407 -13.42 27.23 -9.45
C ALA A 407 -14.60 26.75 -8.57
N GLY A 408 -15.26 27.70 -7.89
CA GLY A 408 -16.34 27.43 -6.93
C GLY A 408 -15.94 27.67 -5.48
N LYS A 409 -14.64 27.77 -5.18
CA LYS A 409 -14.14 28.34 -3.93
C LYS A 409 -14.12 29.86 -4.09
N LYS A 410 -14.85 30.61 -3.26
CA LYS A 410 -14.82 32.10 -3.25
C LYS A 410 -13.53 32.64 -2.62
N LEU A 411 -12.39 32.01 -2.88
CA LEU A 411 -11.10 32.29 -2.26
C LEU A 411 -10.04 32.45 -3.35
N VAL A 412 -9.40 33.63 -3.40
CA VAL A 412 -8.36 33.93 -4.38
C VAL A 412 -7.00 33.57 -3.79
N HIS A 413 -6.11 32.98 -4.60
CA HIS A 413 -4.75 32.68 -4.14
C HIS A 413 -4.03 33.97 -3.68
N PRO A 414 -3.49 34.01 -2.47
CA PRO A 414 -2.93 35.23 -1.87
C PRO A 414 -1.54 35.63 -2.41
N GLY A 415 -1.12 35.17 -3.59
CA GLY A 415 0.28 35.28 -4.03
C GLY A 415 1.22 34.38 -3.21
N PRO A 416 2.53 34.69 -3.09
CA PRO A 416 3.49 33.77 -2.48
C PRO A 416 3.19 33.45 -1.02
N VAL A 417 3.17 32.16 -0.68
CA VAL A 417 2.91 31.66 0.68
C VAL A 417 3.73 30.41 0.98
N CYS A 418 3.93 30.13 2.26
CA CYS A 418 4.54 28.93 2.80
C CYS A 418 3.43 28.04 3.39
N TYR A 419 3.59 26.72 3.34
CA TYR A 419 2.64 25.78 3.92
C TYR A 419 3.27 24.93 5.03
N CYS A 420 2.52 24.72 6.09
CA CYS A 420 2.81 23.71 7.10
C CYS A 420 1.53 23.01 7.56
N PHE A 421 1.67 21.85 8.18
CA PHE A 421 0.57 21.11 8.78
C PHE A 421 0.55 21.26 10.29
N GLY A 422 -0.64 21.43 10.85
CA GLY A 422 -0.93 21.10 12.24
C GLY A 422 -1.24 19.62 12.33
N VAL A 423 -0.36 18.86 12.98
CA VAL A 423 -0.38 17.40 13.05
C VAL A 423 -0.75 16.99 14.46
N ARG A 424 -1.85 16.24 14.60
CA ARG A 424 -2.13 15.53 15.85
C ARG A 424 -1.27 14.26 15.88
N VAL A 425 -0.56 14.05 16.97
CA VAL A 425 0.38 12.95 17.15
C VAL A 425 0.20 12.25 18.48
N LEU A 426 0.33 10.93 18.49
CA LEU A 426 0.44 10.09 19.69
C LEU A 426 1.92 9.98 20.07
N LEU A 427 2.34 10.63 21.16
CA LEU A 427 3.72 10.47 21.66
C LEU A 427 3.87 9.26 22.59
N GLY A 428 2.77 8.79 23.20
CA GLY A 428 2.71 7.55 23.98
C GLY A 428 3.81 7.46 25.04
N LEU A 429 4.62 6.40 24.91
CA LEU A 429 5.81 6.14 25.73
C LEU A 429 7.06 6.66 24.98
N PRO A 430 7.56 7.87 25.30
CA PRO A 430 8.68 8.47 24.57
C PRO A 430 10.03 7.90 25.01
N LEU A 431 10.98 7.81 24.09
CA LEU A 431 12.41 7.70 24.37
C LEU A 431 13.05 9.09 24.21
N TYR A 432 13.99 9.44 25.08
CA TYR A 432 14.71 10.72 25.00
C TYR A 432 16.16 10.51 24.55
N THR A 433 16.66 11.36 23.67
CA THR A 433 18.07 11.34 23.24
C THR A 433 18.65 12.75 23.13
N THR A 434 19.92 12.90 23.49
CA THR A 434 20.69 14.12 23.25
C THR A 434 21.62 13.99 22.05
N ASP A 435 21.94 12.77 21.59
CA ASP A 435 22.94 12.50 20.55
C ASP A 435 22.42 11.67 19.35
N GLY A 436 21.18 11.18 19.44
CA GLY A 436 20.56 10.33 18.44
C GLY A 436 21.13 8.92 18.38
N LYS A 437 21.85 8.48 19.40
CA LYS A 437 22.45 7.15 19.50
C LYS A 437 22.03 6.44 20.78
N PHE A 438 22.06 7.14 21.91
CA PHE A 438 21.82 6.55 23.21
C PHE A 438 20.60 7.15 23.91
N ASN A 439 19.97 6.32 24.75
CA ASN A 439 18.90 6.72 25.64
C ASN A 439 19.46 7.66 26.72
N SER A 440 18.82 8.81 26.90
CA SER A 440 19.25 9.82 27.89
C SER A 440 18.99 9.38 29.32
N HIS A 441 18.06 8.46 29.55
CA HIS A 441 17.68 8.00 30.89
C HIS A 441 18.43 6.74 31.31
N ILE A 442 18.91 5.95 30.35
CA ILE A 442 19.57 4.67 30.62
C ILE A 442 20.95 4.68 29.94
N PRO A 443 22.03 4.90 30.71
CA PRO A 443 23.38 5.02 30.16
C PRO A 443 23.79 3.81 29.32
N GLY A 444 24.26 4.07 28.10
CA GLY A 444 24.78 3.05 27.19
C GLY A 444 23.72 2.24 26.43
N GLU A 445 22.43 2.43 26.72
CA GLU A 445 21.36 1.79 25.97
C GLU A 445 21.17 2.47 24.61
N SER A 446 21.20 1.68 23.53
CA SER A 446 20.89 2.14 22.18
C SER A 446 19.43 2.60 22.09
N ILE A 447 19.16 3.66 21.32
CA ILE A 447 17.77 4.05 21.03
C ILE A 447 17.08 3.13 20.01
N TRP A 448 17.81 2.23 19.36
CA TRP A 448 17.35 1.43 18.24
C TRP A 448 17.20 -0.06 18.58
N ALA A 449 16.04 -0.64 18.26
CA ALA A 449 15.89 -2.09 18.11
C ALA A 449 16.25 -2.54 16.69
N VAL A 450 15.85 -1.74 15.69
CA VAL A 450 16.28 -1.84 14.30
C VAL A 450 16.84 -0.50 13.90
N GLU A 451 18.10 -0.48 13.47
CA GLU A 451 18.84 0.74 13.19
C GLU A 451 18.05 1.68 12.25
N GLU A 452 17.83 2.90 12.73
CA GLU A 452 17.10 3.97 12.05
C GLU A 452 15.63 3.71 11.70
N GLN A 453 15.03 2.58 12.10
CA GLN A 453 13.68 2.19 11.68
C GLN A 453 12.72 1.91 12.84
N GLU A 454 13.21 1.33 13.93
CA GLU A 454 12.36 0.97 15.08
C GLU A 454 13.10 1.23 16.38
N LEU A 455 12.41 1.87 17.33
CA LEU A 455 13.00 2.23 18.62
C LEU A 455 13.22 1.00 19.49
N ALA A 456 14.11 1.12 20.46
CA ALA A 456 14.38 0.08 21.45
C ALA A 456 13.11 -0.37 22.17
N ALA A 457 13.14 -1.57 22.74
CA ALA A 457 12.10 -2.03 23.65
C ALA A 457 12.27 -1.38 25.03
N ILE A 458 11.18 -1.14 25.73
CA ILE A 458 11.17 -0.67 27.11
C ILE A 458 11.71 -1.82 27.99
N PRO A 459 12.77 -1.59 28.77
CA PRO A 459 13.34 -2.61 29.65
C PRO A 459 12.31 -3.23 30.58
N GLY A 460 12.39 -4.55 30.77
CA GLY A 460 11.50 -5.30 31.68
C GLY A 460 10.14 -5.67 31.10
N THR A 461 9.80 -5.24 29.88
CA THR A 461 8.50 -5.61 29.26
C THR A 461 8.54 -6.98 28.58
N VAL A 462 7.54 -7.82 28.84
CA VAL A 462 7.38 -9.15 28.22
C VAL A 462 5.91 -9.36 27.78
N PRO A 463 5.63 -9.67 26.50
CA PRO A 463 6.53 -9.53 25.35
C PRO A 463 7.05 -8.08 25.18
N PRO A 464 8.14 -7.87 24.41
CA PRO A 464 8.75 -6.55 24.23
C PRO A 464 7.73 -5.49 23.78
N ILE A 465 7.70 -4.36 24.48
CA ILE A 465 6.94 -3.17 24.11
C ILE A 465 7.94 -2.11 23.67
N HIS A 466 7.86 -1.65 22.42
CA HIS A 466 8.73 -0.60 21.89
C HIS A 466 8.25 0.81 22.30
N TYR A 467 9.21 1.73 22.46
CA TYR A 467 8.90 3.15 22.63
C TYR A 467 8.07 3.67 21.45
N THR A 468 7.11 4.55 21.73
CA THR A 468 6.14 5.05 20.73
C THR A 468 6.71 6.18 19.89
N SER A 469 7.54 7.03 20.51
CA SER A 469 8.12 8.21 19.88
C SER A 469 9.52 8.46 20.40
N LEU A 470 10.29 9.25 19.65
CA LEU A 470 11.61 9.73 20.03
C LEU A 470 11.56 11.24 20.21
N ILE A 471 12.03 11.72 21.35
CA ILE A 471 12.21 13.13 21.64
C ILE A 471 13.71 13.42 21.63
N ALA A 472 14.14 14.14 20.60
CA ALA A 472 15.50 14.63 20.50
C ALA A 472 15.59 15.98 21.22
N GLU A 473 16.30 15.98 22.34
CA GLU A 473 16.50 17.16 23.17
C GLU A 473 17.44 18.16 22.51
N ALA A 474 17.28 19.43 22.87
CA ALA A 474 18.06 20.53 22.34
C ALA A 474 18.66 21.40 23.42
N GLY A 475 19.86 21.91 23.16
CA GLY A 475 20.58 22.80 24.07
C GLY A 475 22.08 22.48 24.15
N PRO A 476 22.81 23.11 25.09
CA PRO A 476 24.22 22.85 25.30
C PRO A 476 24.50 21.36 25.54
N GLY A 477 25.47 20.79 24.82
CA GLY A 477 25.81 19.36 24.91
C GLY A 477 24.88 18.43 24.13
N CYS A 478 23.76 18.92 23.59
CA CYS A 478 22.90 18.14 22.70
C CYS A 478 23.35 18.29 21.24
N LYS A 479 23.02 17.30 20.42
CA LYS A 479 23.25 17.33 18.97
C LYS A 479 22.39 18.38 18.29
N LEU A 480 21.17 18.61 18.80
CA LEU A 480 20.35 19.75 18.43
C LEU A 480 20.70 20.94 19.32
N GLN A 481 20.99 22.08 18.70
CA GLN A 481 21.43 23.27 19.44
C GLN A 481 20.28 24.20 19.83
N ARG A 482 19.14 24.17 19.10
CA ARG A 482 18.12 25.25 19.16
C ARG A 482 16.69 24.77 19.35
N HIS A 483 16.29 23.70 18.67
CA HIS A 483 14.91 23.23 18.67
C HIS A 483 14.88 21.75 18.95
N ARG A 484 14.01 21.33 19.86
CA ARG A 484 13.68 19.92 20.03
C ARG A 484 12.97 19.41 18.79
N GLU A 485 13.19 18.14 18.48
CA GLU A 485 12.51 17.45 17.39
C GLU A 485 11.80 16.22 17.95
N PHE A 486 10.60 15.96 17.43
CA PHE A 486 9.77 14.83 17.81
C PHE A 486 9.67 13.92 16.60
N VAL A 487 10.01 12.64 16.76
CA VAL A 487 10.04 11.68 15.67
C VAL A 487 9.15 10.50 16.01
N VAL A 488 8.27 10.13 15.08
CA VAL A 488 7.47 8.91 15.16
C VAL A 488 7.80 8.00 13.98
N PHE A 489 8.02 6.71 14.26
CA PHE A 489 8.42 5.72 13.24
C PHE A 489 7.23 4.94 12.67
N HIS A 490 6.03 5.24 13.16
CA HIS A 490 4.77 4.68 12.67
C HIS A 490 3.83 5.82 12.33
N SER A 491 3.60 6.07 11.04
CA SER A 491 2.74 7.17 10.58
C SER A 491 1.27 7.05 11.02
N ASP A 492 0.84 5.87 11.47
CA ASP A 492 -0.47 5.67 12.10
C ASP A 492 -0.62 6.35 13.47
N CYS A 493 0.50 6.74 14.09
CA CYS A 493 0.50 7.62 15.26
C CYS A 493 0.24 9.09 14.91
N THR A 494 -0.08 9.42 13.65
CA THR A 494 -0.31 10.80 13.20
C THR A 494 -1.61 10.95 12.40
N ILE A 495 -2.23 12.13 12.53
CA ILE A 495 -3.29 12.58 11.64
C ILE A 495 -3.16 14.10 11.39
N LEU A 496 -3.46 14.51 10.17
CA LEU A 496 -3.44 15.91 9.77
C LEU A 496 -4.75 16.58 10.19
N GLU A 497 -4.66 17.62 11.02
CA GLU A 497 -5.83 18.40 11.46
C GLU A 497 -5.99 19.69 10.64
N TYR A 498 -4.86 20.35 10.36
CA TYR A 498 -4.84 21.63 9.68
C TYR A 498 -3.79 21.69 8.57
N LEU A 499 -4.15 22.33 7.46
CA LEU A 499 -3.21 22.94 6.53
C LEU A 499 -3.16 24.44 6.82
N ILE A 500 -1.97 24.98 7.05
CA ILE A 500 -1.74 26.36 7.45
C ILE A 500 -0.89 27.03 6.37
N ALA A 501 -1.44 28.08 5.75
CA ALA A 501 -0.70 28.97 4.86
C ALA A 501 -0.25 30.21 5.61
N TYR A 502 1.04 30.55 5.49
CA TYR A 502 1.63 31.72 6.13
C TYR A 502 2.59 32.46 5.20
N ARG A 503 2.94 33.71 5.54
CA ARG A 503 3.99 34.49 4.88
C ARG A 503 5.13 34.77 5.83
N ARG A 504 6.32 34.91 5.26
CA ARG A 504 7.51 35.42 5.93
C ARG A 504 7.48 36.95 5.81
N VAL A 505 7.53 37.67 6.94
CA VAL A 505 7.44 39.14 7.00
C VAL A 505 8.68 39.75 7.64
#